data_AF-A0A2R4FLP2-F1
#
_entry.id   AF-A0A2R4FLP2-F1
#
_cell.length_a   1.000
_cell.length_b   1.000
_cell.length_c   1.000
_cell.angle_alpha   90.00
_cell.angle_beta   90.00
_cell.angle_gamma   90.00
#
_symmetry.space_group_name_H-M   'P 1'
#
loop_
_entity.id
_entity.type
_entity.pdbx_description
1 polymer ?
#
loop_
_entity_poly.entity_id
_entity_poly.type
_entity_poly.pdbx_seq_one_letter_code
_entity_poly.pdbx_strand_id
1 'polypeptide(L)'
;MPTEPLPIAQVNTGMSVLDVTGQHVGTVSAVQQPGTDVRPDAPAGEAERLMDAGYLRIDLDGMTTADAYVGGGEVATVSEADPGVVTLTVPRDALSRAG
;
A
#
# COMPACT_ATOMS: atom_id res chain seq x y z
N MET A 1 17.91 -3.83 -20.70
CA MET A 1 16.84 -4.49 -19.95
C MET A 1 15.73 -3.46 -19.80
N PRO A 2 14.49 -3.68 -20.25
CA PRO A 2 13.40 -2.85 -19.74
C PRO A 2 13.29 -3.15 -18.25
N THR A 3 13.55 -2.17 -17.39
CA THR A 3 13.11 -2.23 -16.00
C THR A 3 11.59 -2.22 -16.04
N GLU A 4 10.96 -3.35 -15.71
CA GLU A 4 9.52 -3.39 -15.54
C GLU A 4 9.14 -2.30 -14.52
N PRO A 5 8.14 -1.45 -14.83
CA PRO A 5 7.72 -0.42 -13.90
C PRO A 5 7.30 -1.06 -12.59
N LEU A 6 7.71 -0.44 -11.47
CA LEU A 6 7.36 -0.92 -10.14
C LEU A 6 5.83 -1.10 -10.03
N PRO A 7 5.32 -2.18 -9.42
CA PRO A 7 3.87 -2.41 -9.31
C PRO A 7 3.11 -1.21 -8.71
N ILE A 8 3.71 -0.49 -7.75
CA ILE A 8 3.13 0.71 -7.14
C ILE A 8 2.82 1.84 -8.14
N ALA A 9 3.47 1.88 -9.30
CA ALA A 9 3.21 2.87 -10.34
C ALA A 9 1.86 2.66 -11.06
N GLN A 10 1.26 1.47 -10.91
CA GLN A 10 -0.03 1.10 -11.51
C GLN A 10 -1.20 1.28 -10.52
N VAL A 11 -0.91 1.52 -9.24
CA VAL A 11 -1.94 1.61 -8.20
C VAL A 11 -2.63 2.97 -8.26
N ASN A 12 -3.96 2.96 -8.18
CA ASN A 12 -4.77 4.17 -8.06
C ASN A 12 -5.58 4.15 -6.76
N THR A 13 -5.92 5.34 -6.27
CA THR A 13 -6.86 5.50 -5.14
C THR A 13 -8.22 4.90 -5.49
N GLY A 14 -8.89 4.30 -4.50
CA GLY A 14 -10.18 3.62 -4.68
C GLY A 14 -10.06 2.14 -5.05
N MET A 15 -8.85 1.63 -5.34
CA MET A 15 -8.64 0.20 -5.57
C MET A 15 -8.83 -0.60 -4.28
N SER A 16 -9.43 -1.79 -4.40
CA SER A 16 -9.58 -2.73 -3.29
C SER A 16 -8.24 -3.42 -3.00
N VAL A 17 -7.94 -3.63 -1.72
CA VAL A 17 -6.69 -4.27 -1.29
C VAL A 17 -6.99 -5.65 -0.73
N LEU A 18 -6.35 -6.66 -1.30
CA LEU A 18 -6.36 -8.04 -0.81
C LEU A 18 -5.00 -8.37 -0.21
N ASP A 19 -4.98 -9.05 0.93
CA ASP A 19 -3.73 -9.57 1.46
C ASP A 19 -3.27 -10.85 0.73
N VAL A 20 -2.12 -11.39 1.13
CA VAL A 20 -1.54 -12.59 0.51
C VAL A 20 -2.44 -13.83 0.56
N THR A 21 -3.43 -13.86 1.48
CA THR A 21 -4.40 -14.95 1.61
C THR A 21 -5.65 -14.73 0.77
N GLY A 22 -5.76 -13.57 0.10
CA GLY A 22 -6.94 -13.14 -0.65
C GLY A 22 -8.01 -12.48 0.22
N GLN A 23 -7.70 -12.15 1.48
CA GLN A 23 -8.64 -11.49 2.38
C GLN A 23 -8.72 -9.99 2.06
N HIS A 24 -9.93 -9.44 2.00
CA HIS A 24 -10.12 -8.01 1.86
C HIS A 24 -9.59 -7.24 3.09
N VAL A 25 -8.72 -6.27 2.84
CA VAL A 25 -8.07 -5.43 3.85
C VAL A 25 -8.78 -4.09 3.97
N GLY A 26 -9.07 -3.47 2.84
CA GLY A 26 -9.71 -2.16 2.73
C GLY A 26 -9.44 -1.54 1.37
N THR A 27 -9.43 -0.21 1.32
CA THR A 27 -9.34 0.56 0.07
C THR A 27 -8.11 1.47 0.05
N VAL A 28 -7.44 1.59 -1.10
CA VAL A 28 -6.34 2.54 -1.27
C VAL A 28 -6.86 3.98 -1.13
N SER A 29 -6.41 4.70 -0.11
CA SER A 29 -6.77 6.09 0.15
C SER A 29 -5.71 7.09 -0.34
N ALA A 30 -4.45 6.67 -0.45
CA ALA A 30 -3.39 7.47 -1.06
C ALA A 30 -2.28 6.59 -1.66
N VAL A 31 -1.59 7.13 -2.66
CA VAL A 31 -0.43 6.50 -3.32
C VAL A 31 0.71 7.49 -3.32
N GLN A 32 1.89 7.07 -2.88
CA GLN A 32 3.11 7.87 -2.91
C GLN A 32 4.22 7.11 -3.62
N GLN A 33 4.82 7.74 -4.62
CA GLN A 33 5.92 7.15 -5.38
C GLN A 33 7.24 7.20 -4.58
N PRO A 34 8.23 6.35 -4.91
CA PRO A 34 9.57 6.42 -4.34
C PRO A 34 10.15 7.84 -4.37
N GLY A 35 10.75 8.28 -3.26
CA GLY A 35 11.33 9.61 -3.12
C GLY A 35 10.29 10.72 -2.86
N THR A 36 9.08 10.39 -2.42
CA THR A 36 8.08 11.39 -2.00
C THR A 36 8.57 12.23 -0.83
N ASP A 37 8.13 13.49 -0.76
CA ASP A 37 8.29 14.35 0.43
C ASP A 37 7.12 14.22 1.41
N VAL A 38 6.08 13.44 1.06
CA VAL A 38 4.94 13.19 1.95
C VAL A 38 5.34 12.17 3.00
N ARG A 39 5.44 12.62 4.25
CA ARG A 39 5.84 11.77 5.38
C ARG A 39 4.63 11.00 5.94
N PRO A 40 4.65 9.65 5.98
CA PRO A 40 3.59 8.89 6.63
C PRO A 40 3.63 9.06 8.15
N ASP A 41 2.48 8.87 8.78
CA ASP A 41 2.34 8.86 10.23
C ASP A 41 2.81 7.52 10.81
N ALA A 42 4.12 7.32 10.77
CA ALA A 42 4.82 6.13 11.24
C ALA A 42 6.10 6.53 12.01
N PRO A 43 6.68 5.63 12.82
CA PRO A 43 7.98 5.86 13.46
C PRO A 43 9.05 6.28 12.44
N ALA A 44 9.98 7.16 12.82
CA ALA A 44 10.89 7.82 11.88
C ALA A 44 11.63 6.87 10.93
N GLY A 45 12.26 5.81 11.46
CA GLY A 45 12.98 4.85 10.62
C GLY A 45 12.07 4.00 9.70
N GLU A 46 10.77 3.90 10.00
CA GLU A 46 9.80 3.26 9.10
C GLU A 46 9.31 4.25 8.04
N ALA A 47 8.99 5.49 8.44
CA ALA A 47 8.59 6.54 7.53
C ALA A 47 9.66 6.78 6.45
N GLU A 48 10.93 6.81 6.83
CA GLU A 48 12.06 6.95 5.90
C GLU A 48 12.12 5.79 4.90
N ARG A 49 11.91 4.53 5.34
CA ARG A 49 11.87 3.37 4.44
C ARG A 49 10.70 3.43 3.46
N LEU A 50 9.52 3.81 3.96
CA LEU A 50 8.32 3.97 3.13
C LEU A 50 8.49 5.08 2.11
N MET A 51 9.09 6.21 2.48
CA MET A 51 9.34 7.32 1.56
C MET A 51 10.38 6.95 0.49
N ASP A 52 11.44 6.23 0.86
CA ASP A 52 12.48 5.76 -0.09
C ASP A 52 11.90 4.75 -1.10
N ALA A 53 11.11 3.79 -0.64
CA ALA A 53 10.55 2.72 -1.48
C ALA A 53 9.22 3.09 -2.18
N GLY A 54 8.60 4.21 -1.79
CA GLY A 54 7.20 4.50 -2.10
C GLY A 54 6.24 3.67 -1.25
N TYR A 55 5.02 4.18 -1.05
CA TYR A 55 4.03 3.52 -0.20
C TYR A 55 2.58 3.81 -0.58
N LEU A 56 1.68 2.92 -0.16
CA LEU A 56 0.23 3.10 -0.20
C LEU A 56 -0.27 3.42 1.21
N ARG A 57 -1.28 4.30 1.30
CA ARG A 57 -2.13 4.41 2.50
C ARG A 57 -3.42 3.67 2.25
N ILE A 58 -3.79 2.77 3.16
CA ILE A 58 -4.98 1.93 3.09
C ILE A 58 -5.94 2.39 4.17
N ASP A 59 -7.12 2.83 3.76
CA ASP A 59 -8.27 2.96 4.66
C ASP A 59 -8.78 1.55 4.98
N LEU A 60 -8.70 1.16 6.25
CA LEU A 60 -8.97 -0.21 6.68
C LEU A 60 -10.45 -0.42 6.96
N ASP A 61 -11.00 -1.50 6.43
CA ASP A 61 -12.38 -1.86 6.73
C ASP A 61 -12.55 -2.30 8.19
N GLY A 62 -13.56 -1.77 8.89
CA GLY A 62 -13.96 -2.20 10.24
C GLY A 62 -14.12 -1.05 11.25
N MET A 63 -14.08 -1.38 12.54
CA MET A 63 -14.22 -0.40 13.65
C MET A 63 -12.92 0.33 14.02
N THR A 64 -11.85 0.13 13.25
CA THR A 64 -10.54 0.74 13.50
C THR A 64 -10.48 2.09 12.78
N THR A 65 -10.13 3.16 13.49
CA THR A 65 -9.95 4.49 12.89
C THR A 65 -8.56 4.69 12.28
N ALA A 66 -7.65 3.74 12.45
CA ALA A 66 -6.27 3.87 12.00
C ALA A 66 -6.08 3.29 10.59
N ASP A 67 -5.51 4.10 9.71
CA ASP A 67 -5.04 3.67 8.39
C ASP A 67 -3.85 2.69 8.54
N ALA A 68 -3.58 1.95 7.47
CA ALA A 68 -2.34 1.18 7.32
C ALA A 68 -1.48 1.72 6.18
N TYR A 69 -0.19 1.43 6.26
CA TYR A 69 0.78 1.68 5.21
C TYR A 69 1.31 0.37 4.64
N VAL A 70 1.50 0.36 3.32
CA VAL A 70 2.08 -0.74 2.54
C VAL A 70 3.25 -0.19 1.76
N GLY A 71 4.44 -0.77 1.89
CA GLY A 71 5.60 -0.37 1.08
C GLY A 71 5.49 -0.86 -0.36
N GLY A 72 6.12 -0.17 -1.30
CA GLY A 72 6.10 -0.56 -2.72
C GLY A 72 6.58 -1.99 -3.00
N GLY A 73 7.50 -2.51 -2.18
CA GLY A 73 7.97 -3.91 -2.24
C GLY A 73 7.00 -4.95 -1.70
N GLU A 74 5.91 -4.53 -1.04
CA GLU A 74 4.86 -5.41 -0.51
C GLU A 74 3.66 -5.53 -1.47
N VAL A 75 3.68 -4.79 -2.59
CA VAL A 75 2.70 -4.92 -3.67
C VAL A 75 3.09 -6.10 -4.56
N ALA A 76 2.31 -7.18 -4.54
CA ALA A 76 2.57 -8.37 -5.33
C ALA A 76 2.10 -8.18 -6.78
N THR A 77 0.83 -7.81 -6.95
CA THR A 77 0.21 -7.61 -8.26
C THR A 77 -0.82 -6.48 -8.20
N VAL A 78 -1.02 -5.83 -9.35
CA VAL A 78 -2.09 -4.85 -9.55
C VAL A 78 -2.92 -5.33 -10.73
N SER A 79 -4.24 -5.36 -10.55
CA SER A 79 -5.21 -5.68 -11.58
C SER A 79 -6.05 -4.45 -11.86
N GLU A 80 -5.97 -3.93 -13.08
CA GLU A 80 -6.75 -2.78 -13.55
C GLU A 80 -8.20 -3.15 -13.94
N ALA A 81 -8.78 -4.17 -13.31
CA ALA A 81 -10.20 -4.49 -13.46
C ALA A 81 -11.07 -3.31 -12.96
N ASP A 82 -12.38 -3.36 -13.22
CA ASP A 82 -13.33 -2.38 -12.66
C ASP A 82 -14.25 -3.08 -11.64
N PRO A 83 -14.09 -2.84 -10.32
CA PRO A 83 -13.07 -1.99 -9.70
C PRO A 83 -11.68 -2.66 -9.67
N GLY A 84 -10.63 -1.82 -9.59
CA GLY A 84 -9.25 -2.29 -9.59
C GLY A 84 -8.84 -2.94 -8.27
N VAL A 85 -7.89 -3.87 -8.32
CA VAL A 85 -7.48 -4.68 -7.17
C VAL A 85 -5.96 -4.68 -7.01
N VAL A 86 -5.50 -4.45 -5.78
CA VAL A 86 -4.10 -4.59 -5.35
C VAL A 86 -3.98 -5.82 -4.46
N THR A 87 -3.09 -6.75 -4.80
CA THR A 87 -2.78 -7.90 -3.96
C THR A 87 -1.43 -7.70 -3.27
N LEU A 88 -1.38 -7.96 -1.97
CA LEU A 88 -0.16 -7.82 -1.16
C LEU A 88 0.63 -9.12 -1.06
N THR A 89 1.92 -9.01 -0.77
CA THR A 89 2.79 -10.16 -0.45
C THR A 89 2.72 -10.57 1.02
N VAL A 90 2.10 -9.74 1.88
CA VAL A 90 2.02 -9.90 3.34
C VAL A 90 0.56 -10.02 3.81
N PRO A 91 0.31 -10.64 4.97
CA PRO A 91 -1.02 -10.69 5.58
C PRO A 91 -1.41 -9.35 6.25
N ARG A 92 -2.70 -9.10 6.44
CA ARG A 92 -3.26 -7.86 7.02
C ARG A 92 -2.68 -7.45 8.38
N ASP A 93 -2.32 -8.43 9.21
CA ASP A 93 -1.78 -8.22 10.56
C ASP A 93 -0.30 -7.80 10.57
N ALA A 94 0.41 -8.00 9.46
CA ALA A 94 1.79 -7.55 9.27
C ALA A 94 1.90 -6.09 8.79
N LEU A 95 0.78 -5.45 8.45
CA LEU A 95 0.78 -4.08 7.92
C LEU A 95 1.20 -3.06 8.96
N SER A 96 2.04 -2.12 8.53
CA SER A 96 2.44 -0.96 9.33
C SER A 96 1.23 -0.08 9.62
N ARG A 97 0.96 0.22 10.90
CA ARG A 97 -0.23 0.99 11.31
C ARG A 97 0.12 2.45 11.51
N ALA A 98 -0.82 3.33 11.14
CA ALA A 98 -0.78 4.71 11.59
C ALA A 98 -0.87 4.76 13.12
N GLY A 99 -0.04 5.62 13.73
CA GLY A 99 0.08 5.79 15.18
C GLY A 99 -1.00 6.67 15.80
#